data_AF-A0A955MXS3-F1
#
_entry.id   AF-A0A955MXS3-F1
#
_cell.length_a   1.000
_cell.length_b   1.000
_cell.length_c   1.000
_cell.angle_alpha   90.00
_cell.angle_beta   90.00
_cell.angle_gamma   90.00
#
_symmetry.space_group_name_H-M   'P 1'
#
loop_
_entity.id
_entity.type
_entity.pdbx_description
1 polymer ?
#
loop_
_entity_poly.entity_id
_entity_poly.type
_entity_poly.pdbx_seq_one_letter_code
_entity_poly.pdbx_strand_id
1 'polypeptide(L)'
;SPLDGIGPAELRVKELLERLKSDEIKEVILATNPSVEGEATASYLRNLIADLGSGIQLSRFARGLPIGGDLVYTDEETLALALQTRKPMEGE
;
A
#
# COMPACT_ATOMS: atom_id res chain seq x y z
N SER A 1 -8.70 -10.03 -7.58
CA SER A 1 -9.36 -9.28 -8.65
C SER A 1 -10.69 -9.96 -8.94
N PRO A 2 -11.83 -9.41 -8.51
CA PRO A 2 -13.14 -10.03 -8.73
C PRO A 2 -13.46 -10.26 -10.21
N LEU A 3 -12.95 -9.39 -11.08
CA LEU A 3 -13.13 -9.48 -12.54
C LEU A 3 -12.39 -10.68 -13.14
N ASP A 4 -11.24 -11.06 -12.57
CA ASP A 4 -10.46 -12.23 -12.97
C ASP A 4 -10.86 -13.50 -12.20
N GLY A 5 -11.93 -13.43 -11.39
CA GLY A 5 -12.35 -14.51 -10.50
C GLY A 5 -11.44 -14.75 -9.29
N ILE A 6 -10.37 -13.94 -9.12
CA ILE A 6 -9.38 -14.10 -8.06
C ILE A 6 -9.90 -13.51 -6.76
N GLY A 7 -10.30 -14.38 -5.83
CA GLY A 7 -10.78 -14.02 -4.50
C GLY A 7 -9.69 -13.96 -3.42
N PRO A 8 -10.00 -13.48 -2.21
CA PRO A 8 -9.06 -13.50 -1.09
C PRO A 8 -8.56 -14.90 -0.72
N ALA A 9 -9.34 -15.95 -1.01
CA ALA A 9 -8.97 -17.35 -0.76
C ALA A 9 -7.82 -17.85 -1.65
N GLU A 10 -7.59 -17.19 -2.80
CA GLU A 10 -6.47 -17.49 -3.68
C GLU A 10 -5.21 -16.68 -3.33
N LEU A 11 -5.35 -15.70 -2.44
CA LEU A 11 -4.23 -14.97 -1.87
C LEU A 11 -3.69 -15.71 -0.65
N ARG A 12 -2.38 -15.66 -0.44
CA ARG A 12 -1.70 -16.25 0.72
C ARG A 12 -1.85 -15.39 1.99
N VAL A 13 -3.06 -14.94 2.27
CA VAL A 13 -3.38 -14.03 3.38
C VAL A 13 -3.26 -14.76 4.71
N LYS A 14 -3.71 -16.02 4.77
CA LYS A 14 -3.65 -16.81 5.99
C LYS A 14 -2.20 -16.97 6.48
N GLU A 15 -1.30 -17.32 5.58
CA GLU A 15 0.13 -17.50 5.86
C GLU A 15 0.79 -16.18 6.26
N LEU A 16 0.37 -15.06 5.66
CA LEU A 16 0.80 -13.74 6.09
C LEU A 16 0.37 -13.46 7.53
N LEU A 17 -0.91 -13.65 7.87
CA LEU A 17 -1.42 -13.40 9.22
C LEU A 17 -0.75 -14.28 10.27
N GLU A 18 -0.48 -15.56 9.97
CA GLU A 18 0.28 -16.44 10.87
C GLU A 18 1.70 -15.90 11.14
N ARG A 19 2.39 -15.37 10.12
CA ARG A 19 3.71 -14.75 10.31
C ARG A 19 3.65 -13.52 11.20
N LEU A 20 2.58 -12.74 11.11
CA LEU A 20 2.38 -11.50 11.87
C LEU A 20 1.97 -11.74 13.34
N LYS A 21 1.72 -12.99 13.76
CA LYS A 21 1.54 -13.33 15.18
C LYS A 21 2.83 -13.30 15.99
N SER A 22 4.00 -13.25 15.32
CA SER A 22 5.27 -13.05 16.00
C SER A 22 5.46 -11.58 16.37
N ASP A 23 5.77 -11.30 17.64
CA ASP A 23 6.07 -9.95 18.14
C ASP A 23 7.39 -9.37 17.62
N GLU A 24 8.16 -10.13 16.84
CA GLU A 24 9.41 -9.67 16.22
C GLU A 24 9.16 -8.67 15.08
N ILE A 25 7.98 -8.75 14.44
CA ILE A 25 7.66 -7.91 13.29
C ILE A 25 7.08 -6.60 13.79
N LYS A 26 7.77 -5.49 13.49
CA LYS A 26 7.35 -4.14 13.91
C LYS A 26 6.67 -3.35 12.81
N GLU A 27 6.96 -3.66 11.55
CA GLU A 27 6.44 -2.97 10.39
C GLU A 27 6.13 -3.93 9.25
N VAL A 28 5.04 -3.64 8.53
CA VAL A 28 4.67 -4.29 7.27
C VAL A 28 4.54 -3.23 6.19
N ILE A 29 5.37 -3.34 5.15
CA ILE A 29 5.34 -2.48 3.97
C ILE A 29 4.47 -3.16 2.90
N LEU A 30 3.33 -2.54 2.55
CA LEU A 30 2.43 -3.04 1.51
C LEU A 30 2.94 -2.65 0.12
N ALA A 31 3.67 -3.57 -0.50
CA ALA A 31 4.30 -3.43 -1.81
C ALA A 31 3.43 -3.92 -2.98
N THR A 32 2.10 -3.84 -2.88
CA THR A 32 1.22 -4.21 -4.02
C THR A 32 1.30 -3.15 -5.12
N ASN A 33 1.10 -3.57 -6.37
CA ASN A 33 1.10 -2.70 -7.54
C ASN A 33 0.22 -1.45 -7.31
N PRO A 34 0.59 -0.28 -7.86
CA PRO A 34 -0.19 0.95 -7.77
C PRO A 34 -1.37 0.95 -8.76
N SER A 35 -2.10 -0.18 -8.85
CA SER A 35 -3.33 -0.32 -9.64
C SER A 35 -4.55 -0.34 -8.72
N VAL A 36 -5.76 -0.27 -9.32
CA VAL A 36 -7.03 -0.36 -8.58
C VAL A 36 -7.11 -1.66 -7.77
N GLU A 37 -6.71 -2.79 -8.35
CA GLU A 37 -6.73 -4.10 -7.70
C GLU A 37 -5.68 -4.18 -6.58
N GLY A 38 -4.50 -3.61 -6.82
CA GLY A 38 -3.44 -3.54 -5.82
C GLY A 38 -3.83 -2.64 -4.65
N GLU A 39 -4.57 -1.57 -4.88
CA GLU A 39 -5.15 -0.70 -3.86
C GLU A 39 -6.22 -1.42 -3.04
N ALA A 40 -7.15 -2.10 -3.70
CA ALA A 40 -8.17 -2.90 -3.04
C ALA A 40 -7.53 -3.97 -2.14
N THR A 41 -6.51 -4.66 -2.65
CA THR A 41 -5.77 -5.69 -1.90
C THR A 41 -5.04 -5.10 -0.70
N ALA A 42 -4.35 -3.97 -0.86
CA ALA A 42 -3.67 -3.31 0.25
C ALA A 42 -4.64 -2.80 1.32
N SER A 43 -5.77 -2.19 0.92
CA SER A 43 -6.80 -1.74 1.84
C SER A 43 -7.43 -2.91 2.61
N TYR A 44 -7.63 -4.04 1.94
CA TYR A 44 -8.11 -5.26 2.57
C TYR A 44 -7.12 -5.79 3.61
N LEU A 45 -5.83 -5.90 3.26
CA LEU A 45 -4.77 -6.33 4.18
C LEU A 45 -4.59 -5.38 5.35
N ARG A 46 -4.66 -4.06 5.11
CA ARG A 46 -4.56 -3.04 6.17
C ARG A 46 -5.61 -3.26 7.26
N ASN A 47 -6.86 -3.49 6.86
CA ASN A 47 -7.96 -3.69 7.80
C ASN A 47 -7.75 -5.00 8.60
N LEU A 48 -7.41 -6.10 7.92
CA LEU A 48 -7.14 -7.38 8.60
C LEU A 48 -5.99 -7.31 9.61
N ILE A 49 -4.90 -6.62 9.25
CA ILE A 49 -3.73 -6.50 10.13
C ILE A 49 -4.04 -5.56 11.31
N ALA A 50 -4.82 -4.49 11.08
CA ALA A 50 -5.28 -3.62 12.17
C ALA A 50 -6.15 -4.39 13.19
N ASP A 51 -7.01 -5.29 12.71
CA ASP A 51 -7.89 -6.12 13.56
C ASP A 51 -7.12 -7.14 14.43
N LEU A 52 -5.85 -7.46 14.10
CA LEU A 52 -5.01 -8.33 14.94
C LEU A 52 -4.59 -7.68 16.26
N GLY A 53 -4.63 -6.34 16.37
CA GLY A 53 -4.29 -5.62 17.59
C GLY A 53 -2.80 -5.68 18.00
N SER A 54 -1.91 -6.12 17.12
CA SER A 54 -0.48 -6.37 17.40
C SER A 54 0.38 -5.10 17.48
N GLY A 55 -0.17 -3.91 17.27
CA GLY A 55 0.59 -2.65 17.27
C GLY A 55 1.59 -2.50 16.11
N ILE A 56 1.53 -3.40 15.12
CA ILE A 56 2.40 -3.40 13.94
C ILE A 56 2.14 -2.13 13.11
N GLN A 57 3.21 -1.42 12.76
CA GLN A 57 3.11 -0.29 11.85
C GLN A 57 2.85 -0.78 10.43
N LEU A 58 1.91 -0.12 9.76
CA LEU A 58 1.61 -0.37 8.36
C LEU A 58 2.06 0.82 7.53
N SER A 59 2.86 0.55 6.52
CA SER A 59 3.32 1.57 5.58
C SER A 59 3.16 1.07 4.15
N ARG A 60 3.31 2.00 3.20
CA ARG A 60 3.21 1.71 1.78
C ARG A 60 4.18 2.60 1.04
N PHE A 61 4.68 2.10 -0.10
CA PHE A 61 5.50 2.92 -0.98
C PHE A 61 4.77 4.20 -1.36
N ALA A 62 5.54 5.29 -1.41
CA ALA A 62 5.06 6.56 -1.88
C ALA A 62 4.54 6.42 -3.32
N ARG A 63 3.55 7.23 -3.66
CA ARG A 63 2.98 7.31 -5.00
C ARG A 63 3.02 8.75 -5.46
N GLY A 64 3.04 8.93 -6.78
CA GLY A 64 3.13 10.24 -7.41
C GLY A 64 4.25 10.27 -8.44
N LEU A 65 4.93 11.41 -8.52
CA LEU A 65 5.87 11.70 -9.59
C LEU A 65 7.16 10.89 -9.48
N PRO A 66 7.67 10.31 -10.58
CA PRO A 66 8.98 9.68 -10.60
C PRO A 66 10.08 10.75 -10.52
N ILE A 67 11.18 10.41 -9.85
CA ILE A 67 12.37 11.27 -9.82
C ILE A 67 12.91 11.38 -11.25
N GLY A 68 13.16 12.62 -11.69
CA GLY A 68 13.67 12.92 -13.03
C GLY A 68 12.62 12.93 -14.14
N GLY A 69 11.33 12.76 -13.82
CA GLY A 69 10.24 12.97 -14.77
C GLY A 69 9.81 14.43 -14.86
N ASP A 70 9.34 14.87 -16.04
CA ASP A 70 8.76 16.20 -16.21
C ASP A 70 7.25 16.19 -15.94
N LEU A 71 6.77 17.21 -15.23
CA LEU A 71 5.34 17.41 -14.94
C LEU A 71 4.48 17.43 -16.20
N VAL A 72 5.00 17.98 -17.30
CA VAL A 72 4.29 18.15 -18.57
C VAL A 72 3.91 16.81 -19.21
N TYR A 73 4.66 15.74 -18.91
CA TYR A 73 4.40 14.40 -19.43
C TYR A 73 3.72 13.48 -18.41
N THR A 74 3.31 14.02 -17.26
CA THR A 74 2.62 13.24 -16.23
C THR A 74 1.11 13.28 -16.45
N ASP A 75 0.45 12.13 -16.30
CA ASP A 75 -1.00 12.05 -16.34
C ASP A 75 -1.68 12.71 -15.11
N GLU A 76 -2.95 13.06 -15.28
CA GLU A 76 -3.72 13.77 -14.25
C GLU A 76 -3.88 12.98 -12.96
N GLU A 77 -3.98 11.64 -13.02
CA GLU A 77 -4.16 10.79 -11.84
C GLU A 77 -2.89 10.78 -10.99
N THR A 78 -1.72 10.61 -11.63
CA THR A 78 -0.42 10.65 -10.97
C THR A 78 -0.15 12.03 -10.36
N LEU A 79 -0.50 13.12 -11.06
CA LEU A 79 -0.40 14.49 -10.54
C LEU A 79 -1.31 14.71 -9.33
N ALA A 80 -2.57 14.30 -9.42
CA ALA A 80 -3.52 14.40 -8.32
C ALA A 80 -3.02 13.65 -7.08
N LEU A 81 -2.46 12.46 -7.28
CA LEU A 81 -1.89 11.65 -6.21
C LEU A 81 -0.67 12.31 -5.58
N ALA A 82 0.25 12.84 -6.38
CA ALA A 82 1.42 13.57 -5.89
C ALA A 82 1.02 14.80 -5.05
N LEU A 83 -0.05 15.51 -5.44
CA LEU A 83 -0.59 16.65 -4.70
C LEU A 83 -1.24 16.23 -3.37
N GLN A 84 -1.95 15.10 -3.35
CA GLN A 84 -2.56 14.55 -2.14
C GLN A 84 -1.51 14.09 -1.12
N THR A 85 -0.43 13.46 -1.60
CA THR A 85 0.64 12.93 -0.74
C THR A 85 1.80 13.89 -0.56
N ARG A 86 1.62 15.18 -0.91
CA ARG A 86 2.67 16.19 -0.73
C ARG A 86 3.10 16.23 0.73
N LYS A 87 4.41 16.26 0.96
CA LYS A 87 4.98 16.42 2.30
C LYS A 87 5.39 17.88 2.51
N PRO A 88 5.25 18.43 3.72
CA PRO A 88 5.88 19.69 4.05
C PRO A 88 7.39 19.58 3.83
N MET A 89 8.00 20.66 3.37
CA MET A 89 9.46 20.77 3.35
C MET A 89 9.90 21.03 4.78
N GLU A 90 10.61 20.08 5.38
CA GLU A 90 11.37 20.39 6.60
C GLU A 90 12.57 21.24 6.16
N GLY A 91 12.65 22.46 6.69
CA GLY A 91 13.81 23.33 6.47
C GLY A 91 15.04 22.74 7.16
N GLU A 92 16.21 22.91 6.54
CA GLU A 92 17.49 22.65 7.20
C GLU A 92 17.70 23.57 8.42
#